data_AF-A0A537JTG7-F1
#
_entry.id   AF-A0A537JTG7-F1
#
_cell.length_a   1.000
_cell.length_b   1.000
_cell.length_c   1.000
_cell.angle_alpha   90.00
_cell.angle_beta   90.00
_cell.angle_gamma   90.00
#
_symmetry.space_group_name_H-M   'P 1'
#
loop_
_entity.id
_entity.type
_entity.pdbx_description
1 polymer ?
#
loop_
_entity_poly.entity_id
_entity_poly.type
_entity_poly.pdbx_seq_one_letter_code
_entity_poly.pdbx_strand_id
1 'polypeptide(L)'
;ESNSSAQKTQYFNWITMNPDNAVVSKWWGRLYRYVSMANTIIDRAAGPQAKWTSENEKNAIVAEAKFLRAFSYKFLANMWGGVPLILNETKAPKFDYVRAT
;
A
#
# COMPACT_ATOMS: atom_id res chain seq x y z
N GLU A 1 4.79 45.38 -4.40
CA GLU A 1 5.10 43.96 -4.68
C GLU A 1 5.80 43.34 -3.48
N SER A 2 5.71 42.01 -3.38
CA SER A 2 6.37 41.16 -2.37
C SER A 2 5.77 41.18 -0.95
N ASN A 3 4.95 40.16 -0.67
CA ASN A 3 5.38 39.19 0.34
C ASN A 3 4.66 37.85 0.11
N SER A 4 4.97 37.23 -1.04
CA SER A 4 4.93 35.77 -1.14
C SER A 4 6.06 35.23 -0.26
N SER A 5 5.92 35.35 1.06
CA SER A 5 6.59 34.39 1.93
C SER A 5 5.90 33.08 1.63
N ALA A 6 6.48 32.34 0.68
CA ALA A 6 6.09 30.98 0.41
C ALA A 6 5.99 30.32 1.78
N GLN A 7 4.75 30.00 2.22
CA GLN A 7 4.55 29.12 3.35
C GLN A 7 5.42 27.93 3.01
N LYS A 8 6.57 27.81 3.66
CA LYS A 8 7.41 26.63 3.56
C LYS A 8 6.50 25.54 4.09
N THR A 9 5.82 24.84 3.18
CA THR A 9 5.10 23.62 3.52
C THR A 9 6.14 22.75 4.20
N GLN A 10 6.14 22.71 5.52
CA GLN A 10 7.05 21.88 6.28
C GLN A 10 6.60 20.45 6.01
N TYR A 11 7.13 19.86 4.94
CA TYR A 11 6.71 18.54 4.49
C TYR A 11 7.09 17.45 5.50
N PHE A 12 8.10 17.69 6.33
CA PHE A 12 8.56 16.77 7.37
C PHE A 12 9.19 17.53 8.54
N ASN A 13 8.51 17.53 9.69
CA ASN A 13 9.11 17.90 10.96
C ASN A 13 8.90 16.72 11.92
N TRP A 14 9.97 15.97 12.22
CA TRP A 14 9.91 14.73 13.00
C TRP A 14 9.35 14.93 14.41
N ILE A 15 9.41 16.17 14.92
CA ILE A 15 8.94 16.56 16.26
C ILE A 15 7.41 16.70 16.30
N THR A 16 6.73 16.91 15.16
CA THR A 16 5.27 17.07 15.06
C THR A 16 4.56 15.85 14.45
N MET A 17 5.25 14.71 14.35
CA MET A 17 4.65 13.43 13.94
C MET A 17 3.83 12.84 15.08
N ASN A 18 2.56 13.24 15.15
CA ASN A 18 1.54 12.59 15.97
C ASN A 18 0.60 11.73 15.08
N PRO A 19 -0.27 10.88 15.65
CA PRO A 19 -1.21 10.07 14.89
C PRO A 19 -2.17 10.89 14.00
N ASP A 20 -2.44 12.14 14.37
CA ASP A 20 -3.30 13.07 13.64
C ASP A 20 -2.58 13.77 12.47
N ASN A 21 -1.30 13.49 12.27
CA ASN A 21 -0.54 14.10 11.20
C ASN A 21 -1.06 13.63 9.84
N ALA A 22 -1.61 14.56 9.07
CA ALA A 22 -2.20 14.29 7.75
C ALA A 22 -1.22 13.62 6.77
N VAL A 23 0.09 13.82 6.91
CA VAL A 23 1.10 13.17 6.07
C VAL A 23 1.22 11.68 6.41
N VAL A 24 1.24 11.34 7.69
CA VAL A 24 1.31 9.94 8.17
C VAL A 24 0.08 9.15 7.72
N SER A 25 -1.12 9.72 7.91
CA SER A 25 -2.38 9.11 7.46
C SER A 25 -2.44 8.91 5.94
N LYS A 26 -1.97 9.89 5.15
CA LYS A 26 -1.86 9.77 3.70
C LYS A 26 -0.93 8.64 3.27
N TRP A 27 0.24 8.50 3.90
CA TRP A 27 1.17 7.42 3.58
C TRP A 27 0.61 6.05 3.92
N TRP A 28 0.01 5.90 5.10
CA TRP A 28 -0.67 4.67 5.50
C TRP A 28 -1.73 4.27 4.45
N GLY A 29 -2.64 5.18 4.11
CA GLY A 29 -3.68 4.92 3.11
C GLY A 29 -3.14 4.58 1.73
N ARG A 30 -2.06 5.24 1.28
CA ARG A 30 -1.42 4.94 -0.02
C ARG A 30 -0.79 3.56 -0.04
N LEU A 31 -0.06 3.18 1.01
CA LEU A 31 0.61 1.88 1.08
C LEU A 31 -0.41 0.73 1.09
N TYR A 32 -1.49 0.85 1.86
CA TYR A 32 -2.57 -0.15 1.83
C TYR A 32 -3.35 -0.18 0.52
N ARG A 33 -3.46 0.95 -0.18
CA ARG A 33 -4.02 0.97 -1.54
C ARG A 33 -3.17 0.15 -2.50
N TYR A 34 -1.84 0.28 -2.44
CA TYR A 34 -0.94 -0.52 -3.28
C TYR A 34 -1.01 -2.01 -2.96
N VAL A 35 -1.07 -2.36 -1.67
CA VAL A 35 -1.32 -3.75 -1.23
C VAL A 35 -2.63 -4.28 -1.81
N SER A 36 -3.72 -3.51 -1.72
CA SER A 36 -5.02 -3.92 -2.27
C SER A 36 -4.97 -4.12 -3.77
N MET A 37 -4.31 -3.22 -4.52
CA MET A 37 -4.16 -3.35 -5.97
C MET A 37 -3.35 -4.60 -6.34
N ALA A 38 -2.26 -4.86 -5.63
CA ALA A 38 -1.46 -6.06 -5.85
C ALA A 38 -2.26 -7.34 -5.56
N ASN A 39 -3.04 -7.39 -4.48
CA ASN A 39 -3.90 -8.53 -4.17
C ASN A 39 -4.95 -8.75 -5.26
N THR A 40 -5.59 -7.68 -5.75
CA THR A 40 -6.54 -7.75 -6.85
C THR A 40 -5.89 -8.33 -8.12
N ILE A 41 -4.67 -7.92 -8.46
CA ILE A 41 -3.96 -8.48 -9.62
C ILE A 41 -3.69 -9.97 -9.42
N ILE A 42 -3.18 -10.37 -8.25
CA ILE A 42 -2.85 -11.76 -7.94
C ILE A 42 -4.11 -12.64 -8.00
N ASP A 43 -5.20 -12.23 -7.35
CA ASP A 43 -6.43 -13.01 -7.26
C ASP A 43 -7.14 -13.10 -8.61
N ARG A 44 -7.21 -11.99 -9.36
CA ARG A 44 -7.85 -11.97 -10.67
C ARG A 44 -7.01 -12.67 -11.73
N ALA A 45 -5.68 -12.68 -11.60
CA ALA A 45 -4.82 -13.42 -12.52
C ALA A 45 -5.06 -14.94 -12.49
N ALA A 46 -5.53 -15.47 -11.36
CA ALA A 46 -5.96 -16.86 -11.20
C ALA A 46 -7.45 -17.07 -11.54
N GLY A 47 -8.20 -16.01 -11.84
CA GLY A 47 -9.63 -16.08 -12.09
C GLY A 47 -9.99 -16.55 -13.50
N PRO A 48 -11.21 -17.09 -13.70
CA PRO A 48 -11.66 -17.67 -14.98
C PRO A 48 -11.80 -16.64 -16.11
N GLN A 49 -11.82 -15.35 -15.78
CA GLN A 49 -11.93 -14.25 -16.74
C GLN A 49 -10.57 -13.80 -17.30
N ALA A 50 -9.47 -14.18 -16.65
CA ALA A 50 -8.13 -13.80 -17.09
C ALA A 50 -7.69 -14.68 -18.26
N LYS A 51 -7.52 -14.05 -19.43
CA LYS A 51 -6.97 -14.70 -20.63
C LYS A 51 -5.50 -14.33 -20.73
N TRP A 52 -4.64 -15.33 -20.71
CA TRP A 52 -3.19 -15.17 -20.78
C TRP A 52 -2.67 -15.70 -22.11
N THR A 53 -1.75 -14.97 -22.72
CA THR A 53 -1.09 -15.40 -23.96
C THR A 53 -0.09 -16.53 -23.67
N SER A 54 0.54 -16.51 -22.49
CA SER A 54 1.44 -17.55 -22.01
C SER A 54 1.46 -17.62 -20.48
N GLU A 55 1.80 -18.79 -19.92
CA GLU A 55 1.97 -18.95 -18.47
C GLU A 55 3.18 -18.13 -17.96
N ASN A 56 4.21 -17.93 -18.80
CA ASN A 56 5.36 -17.11 -18.46
C ASN A 56 5.00 -15.64 -18.26
N GLU A 57 4.14 -15.09 -19.13
CA GLU A 57 3.62 -13.72 -19.02
C GLU A 57 2.81 -13.54 -17.73
N LYS A 58 1.89 -14.47 -17.45
CA LYS A 58 1.12 -14.51 -16.20
C LYS A 58 2.04 -14.54 -14.98
N ASN A 59 3.03 -15.42 -14.98
CA ASN A 59 3.96 -15.58 -13.87
C ASN A 59 4.81 -14.33 -13.64
N ALA A 60 5.25 -13.65 -14.70
CA ALA A 60 5.97 -12.38 -14.60
C ALA A 60 5.09 -11.30 -13.92
N ILE A 61 3.85 -11.13 -14.38
CA ILE A 61 2.91 -10.15 -13.82
C ILE A 61 2.56 -10.45 -12.36
N VAL A 62 2.33 -11.72 -12.02
CA VAL A 62 2.07 -12.14 -10.65
C VAL A 62 3.31 -11.92 -9.76
N ALA A 63 4.52 -12.14 -10.29
CA ALA A 63 5.76 -11.88 -9.57
C ALA A 63 5.95 -10.39 -9.28
N GLU A 64 5.69 -9.51 -10.26
CA GLU A 64 5.73 -8.06 -10.09
C GLU A 64 4.71 -7.58 -9.05
N ALA A 65 3.48 -8.09 -9.10
CA ALA A 65 2.45 -7.76 -8.11
C ALA A 65 2.87 -8.20 -6.69
N LYS A 66 3.43 -9.41 -6.55
CA LYS A 66 3.96 -9.90 -5.26
C LYS A 66 5.11 -9.04 -4.75
N PHE A 67 6.00 -8.59 -5.64
CA PHE A 67 7.09 -7.68 -5.28
C PHE A 67 6.55 -6.34 -4.77
N LEU A 68 5.62 -5.70 -5.48
CA LEU A 68 5.01 -4.43 -5.05
C LEU A 68 4.30 -4.54 -3.71
N ARG A 69 3.62 -5.68 -3.46
CA ARG A 69 3.01 -5.96 -2.16
C ARG A 69 4.05 -6.07 -1.05
N ALA A 70 5.11 -6.84 -1.26
CA ALA A 70 6.19 -7.01 -0.29
C ALA A 70 6.92 -5.69 -0.02
N PHE A 71 7.19 -4.90 -1.06
CA PHE A 71 7.79 -3.57 -0.96
C PHE A 71 6.91 -2.63 -0.12
N SER A 72 5.61 -2.58 -0.39
CA SER A 72 4.66 -1.78 0.40
C SER A 72 4.64 -2.20 1.87
N TYR A 73 4.66 -3.52 2.14
CA TYR A 73 4.78 -4.03 3.51
C TYR A 73 6.11 -3.70 4.17
N LYS A 74 7.21 -3.65 3.43
CA LYS A 74 8.51 -3.25 3.98
C LYS A 74 8.48 -1.80 4.48
N PHE A 75 7.86 -0.87 3.76
CA PHE A 75 7.67 0.51 4.25
C PHE A 75 6.75 0.56 5.47
N LEU A 76 5.64 -0.16 5.42
CA LEU A 76 4.71 -0.23 6.55
C LEU A 76 5.41 -0.75 7.81
N ALA A 77 6.21 -1.81 7.69
CA ALA A 77 6.97 -2.38 8.79
C ALA A 77 8.04 -1.42 9.33
N ASN A 78 8.78 -0.75 8.44
CA ASN A 78 9.83 0.19 8.84
C ASN A 78 9.26 1.42 9.58
N MET A 79 8.05 1.86 9.24
CA MET A 79 7.45 3.08 9.79
C MET A 79 6.55 2.82 11.01
N TRP A 80 5.80 1.70 11.04
CA TRP A 80 4.81 1.41 12.09
C TRP A 80 5.06 0.10 12.85
N GLY A 81 6.09 -0.68 12.50
CA GLY A 81 6.33 -1.99 13.10
C GLY A 81 5.33 -3.05 12.63
N GLY A 82 4.82 -3.89 13.54
CA GLY A 82 3.85 -4.93 13.18
C GLY A 82 2.57 -4.32 12.59
N VAL A 83 2.15 -4.72 11.39
CA VAL A 83 0.96 -4.17 10.71
C VAL A 83 0.02 -5.30 10.27
N PRO A 84 -1.27 -5.04 10.04
CA PRO A 84 -2.17 -6.05 9.49
C PRO A 84 -1.74 -6.54 8.10
N LEU A 85 -1.63 -7.87 7.96
CA LEU A 85 -1.36 -8.51 6.68
C LEU A 85 -2.67 -8.87 5.98
N ILE A 86 -2.84 -8.33 4.78
CA ILE A 86 -3.97 -8.53 3.89
C ILE A 86 -3.38 -9.14 2.62
N LEU A 87 -3.57 -10.44 2.44
CA LEU A 87 -2.93 -11.20 1.35
C LEU A 87 -3.87 -11.50 0.19
N ASN A 88 -5.17 -11.28 0.38
CA ASN A 88 -6.22 -11.55 -0.59
C ASN A 88 -6.99 -10.27 -0.91
N GLU A 89 -7.72 -10.27 -2.01
CA GLU A 89 -8.62 -9.20 -2.39
C GLU A 89 -9.75 -9.05 -1.37
N THR A 90 -9.95 -7.82 -0.90
CA THR A 90 -11.05 -7.48 0.00
C THR A 90 -12.34 -7.35 -0.81
N LYS A 91 -13.22 -8.35 -0.73
CA LYS A 91 -14.51 -8.38 -1.47
C LYS A 91 -15.68 -7.75 -0.73
N ALA A 92 -15.54 -7.55 0.59
CA ALA A 92 -16.55 -7.00 1.47
C ALA A 92 -15.87 -6.14 2.56
N PRO A 93 -16.58 -5.17 3.15
CA PRO A 93 -16.04 -4.38 4.25
C PRO A 93 -15.66 -5.31 5.42
N LYS A 94 -14.40 -5.21 5.86
CA LYS A 94 -13.84 -5.94 6.99
C LYS A 94 -13.24 -4.95 7.98
N PHE A 95 -13.49 -5.13 9.27
CA PHE A 95 -13.06 -4.21 10.33
C PHE A 95 -12.18 -4.86 11.41
N ASP A 96 -12.17 -6.19 11.49
CA ASP A 96 -11.46 -7.03 12.47
C ASP A 96 -10.02 -7.36 12.05
N TYR A 97 -9.23 -6.34 11.72
CA TYR A 97 -7.82 -6.54 11.35
C TYR A 97 -6.91 -6.71 12.57
N VAL A 98 -6.18 -7.83 12.61
CA VAL A 98 -5.17 -8.11 13.64
C VAL A 98 -3.78 -7.78 13.09
N ARG A 99 -2.94 -7.15 13.90
CA ARG A 99 -1.55 -6.83 13.53
C ARG A 99 -0.73 -8.13 13.50
N ALA A 100 0.12 -8.30 12.50
CA ALA A 100 1.12 -9.36 12.53
C ALA A 100 2.19 -8.99 13.58
N THR A 101 2.39 -9.89 14.55
CA THR A 101 3.46 -9.82 15.56
C THR A 101 4.80 -10.24 14.99
#